data_AF-A0A382C6P0-F1
#
_entry.id   AF-A0A382C6P0-F1
#
_cell.length_a   1.000
_cell.length_b   1.000
_cell.length_c   1.000
_cell.angle_alpha   90.00
_cell.angle_beta   90.00
_cell.angle_gamma   90.00
#
_symmetry.space_group_name_H-M   'P 1'
#
loop_
_entity.id
_entity.type
_entity.pdbx_description
1 polymer ?
#
loop_
_entity_poly.entity_id
_entity_poly.type
_entity_poly.pdbx_seq_one_letter_code
_entity_poly.pdbx_strand_id
1 'polypeptide(L)' 'MTVRVGINGFGRIGRNFFRAARATGADFDFVAVNDLGSIDTMAFL' A
#
# COMPACT_ATOMS: atom_id res chain seq x y z
N MET A 1 11.39 10.67 -12.14
CA MET A 1 10.29 10.00 -12.86
C MET A 1 9.81 8.93 -11.90
N THR A 2 8.72 9.21 -11.18
CA THR A 2 8.31 8.39 -10.05
C THR A 2 7.64 7.10 -10.52
N VAL A 3 8.02 5.96 -9.95
CA VAL A 3 7.44 4.66 -10.31
C VAL A 3 6.03 4.57 -9.75
N ARG A 4 5.05 4.26 -10.60
CA ARG A 4 3.64 4.09 -10.20
C ARG A 4 3.43 2.67 -9.69
N VAL A 5 2.90 2.53 -8.48
CA VAL A 5 2.80 1.25 -7.77
C VAL A 5 1.35 0.96 -7.38
N GLY A 6 0.87 -0.22 -7.78
CA GLY A 6 -0.34 -0.84 -7.24
C GLY A 6 0.01 -2.02 -6.34
N ILE A 7 -0.74 -2.22 -5.25
CA ILE A 7 -0.54 -3.35 -4.32
C ILE A 7 -1.72 -4.31 -4.44
N ASN A 8 -1.47 -5.54 -4.89
CA ASN A 8 -2.48 -6.60 -4.92
C ASN A 8 -2.29 -7.55 -3.73
N GLY A 9 -3.17 -7.45 -2.74
CA GLY A 9 -3.04 -8.04 -1.41
C GLY A 9 -2.57 -7.01 -0.38
N PHE A 10 -3.52 -6.27 0.21
CA PHE A 10 -3.31 -5.29 1.29
C PHE A 10 -3.43 -5.91 2.70
N GLY A 11 -3.03 -7.18 2.80
CA GLY A 11 -2.80 -7.89 4.05
C GLY A 11 -1.49 -7.46 4.74
N ARG A 12 -0.93 -8.36 5.56
CA ARG A 12 0.24 -8.08 6.41
C ARG A 12 1.44 -7.49 5.64
N ILE A 13 1.84 -8.13 4.54
CA ILE A 13 3.03 -7.72 3.76
C ILE A 13 2.74 -6.46 2.95
N GLY A 14 1.58 -6.38 2.28
CA GLY A 14 1.20 -5.18 1.51
C GLY A 14 1.19 -3.91 2.35
N ARG A 15 0.60 -3.96 3.57
CA ARG A 15 0.60 -2.81 4.48
C ARG A 15 1.98 -2.48 5.02
N ASN A 16 2.78 -3.47 5.39
CA ASN A 16 4.14 -3.24 5.88
C ASN A 16 5.05 -2.67 4.79
N PHE A 17 4.92 -3.13 3.55
CA PHE A 17 5.62 -2.54 2.41
C PHE A 17 5.23 -1.07 2.21
N PHE A 18 3.94 -0.77 2.17
CA PHE A 18 3.45 0.62 2.05
C PHE A 18 3.98 1.52 3.17
N ARG A 19 3.90 1.06 4.42
CA ARG A 19 4.40 1.79 5.61
C ARG A 19 5.91 2.01 5.55
N ALA A 20 6.68 0.98 5.21
CA ALA A 20 8.14 1.06 5.10
C ALA A 20 8.56 2.04 3.99
N ALA A 21 7.96 1.92 2.80
CA ALA A 21 8.24 2.82 1.69
C ALA A 21 7.94 4.29 2.02
N ARG A 22 6.82 4.56 2.72
CA ARG A 22 6.49 5.91 3.22
C ARG A 22 7.50 6.39 4.25
N ALA A 23 7.91 5.53 5.19
CA ALA A 23 8.86 5.87 6.25
C ALA A 23 10.27 6.15 5.72
N THR A 24 10.71 5.47 4.67
CA THR A 24 12.03 5.66 4.05
C THR A 24 12.06 6.78 3.01
N GLY A 25 10.89 7.36 2.66
CA GLY A 25 10.80 8.36 1.60
C GLY A 25 11.09 7.80 0.20
N ALA A 26 10.73 6.54 -0.05
CA ALA A 26 10.91 5.93 -1.36
C ALA A 26 10.14 6.70 -2.45
N ASP A 27 10.75 6.87 -3.63
CA ASP A 27 10.15 7.57 -4.78
C ASP A 27 9.11 6.69 -5.49
N PHE A 28 7.97 6.47 -4.82
CA PHE A 28 6.82 5.73 -5.34
C PHE A 28 5.54 6.58 -5.34
N ASP A 29 4.80 6.48 -6.44
CA ASP A 29 3.44 6.99 -6.58
C ASP A 29 2.47 5.82 -6.38
N PHE A 30 1.95 5.68 -5.15
CA PHE A 30 0.99 4.62 -4.83
C PHE A 30 -0.40 4.96 -5.38
N VAL A 31 -0.83 4.27 -6.43
CA VAL A 31 -2.05 4.62 -7.18
C VAL A 31 -3.27 3.79 -6.81
N ALA A 32 -3.08 2.58 -6.30
CA ALA A 32 -4.18 1.69 -5.95
C ALA A 32 -3.75 0.58 -4.97
N VAL A 33 -4.71 0.07 -4.21
CA VAL A 33 -4.60 -1.17 -3.44
C VAL A 33 -5.81 -2.05 -3.77
N ASN A 34 -5.63 -3.35 -3.82
CA ASN A 34 -6.69 -4.35 -3.98
C ASN A 34 -6.60 -5.39 -2.86
N ASP A 35 -7.72 -5.72 -2.24
CA ASP A 35 -7.86 -6.78 -1.24
C ASP A 35 -9.32 -7.30 -1.23
N LEU A 36 -9.60 -8.36 -0.47
CA LEU A 36 -10.93 -8.95 -0.35
C LEU A 36 -11.76 -8.33 0.79
N GLY A 37 -11.13 -7.57 1.70
CA GLY A 37 -11.80 -6.90 2.81
C GLY A 37 -12.47 -5.57 2.45
N SER A 38 -13.35 -5.08 3.34
CA SER A 38 -13.97 -3.75 3.16
C SER A 38 -12.94 -2.62 3.28
N ILE A 39 -13.24 -1.47 2.66
CA ILE A 39 -12.40 -0.26 2.74
C ILE A 39 -12.20 0.16 4.20
N ASP A 40 -13.26 0.14 5.01
CA ASP A 40 -13.19 0.50 6.44
C ASP A 40 -12.24 -0.41 7.21
N THR A 41 -12.27 -1.72 6.93
CA THR A 41 -11.34 -2.68 7.55
C THR A 41 -9.91 -2.40 7.12
N MET A 42 -9.67 -2.14 5.83
CA MET A 42 -8.33 -1.86 5.32
C MET A 42 -7.77 -0.54 5.85
N ALA A 43 -8.62 0.46 6.07
CA ALA A 43 -8.23 1.74 6.66
C ALA A 43 -7.93 1.64 8.16
N PHE A 44 -8.63 0.74 8.87
CA PHE A 44 -8.39 0.48 10.29
C PHE A 44 -7.05 -0.26 10.55
N LEU A 45 -6.64 -1.14 9.64
CA LEU A 45 -5.52 -2.07 9.79
C LEU A 45 -4.12 -1.52 9.49
#